data_AF-A0AAV0YLV1-F1
#
_entry.id   AF-A0AAV0YLV1-F1
#
_cell.length_a   1.000
_cell.length_b   1.000
_cell.length_c   1.000
_cell.angle_alpha   90.00
_cell.angle_beta   90.00
_cell.angle_gamma   90.00
#
_symmetry.space_group_name_H-M   'P 1'
#
loop_
_entity.id
_entity.type
_entity.pdbx_description
1 polymer ?
#
loop_
_entity_poly.entity_id
_entity_poly.type
_entity_poly.pdbx_seq_one_letter_code
_entity_poly.pdbx_strand_id
1 'polypeptide(L)'
;MMPLISCVLLVGLFILQHRGSHAIAFMFPLIIILWLLSIFTIGIYNVIKWNPSIYRALSPYYIYKFFWVTGKGGWTNLGGVFLCVTGSEAMFTDLGYYKQASVRDAFSCIIYPCLILQYTGHAAFLSKNLCFYSRSANINSKNKFLIGHVVNF
;
A
#
# COMPACT_ATOMS: atom_id res chain seq x y z
N MET A 1 -26.38 1.66 1.14
CA MET A 1 -25.68 0.69 2.02
C MET A 1 -24.39 1.23 2.61
N MET A 2 -23.47 1.81 1.82
CA MET A 2 -22.21 2.41 2.33
C MET A 2 -22.36 3.39 3.53
N PRO A 3 -23.33 4.33 3.57
CA PRO A 3 -23.39 5.30 4.67
C PRO A 3 -23.80 4.68 6.01
N LEU A 4 -24.55 3.56 6.00
CA LEU A 4 -24.94 2.86 7.22
C LEU A 4 -23.72 2.27 7.93
N ILE A 5 -22.76 1.72 7.16
CA ILE A 5 -21.51 1.20 7.73
C ILE A 5 -20.75 2.34 8.41
N SER A 6 -20.61 3.51 7.75
CA SER A 6 -19.92 4.66 8.34
C SER A 6 -20.59 5.17 9.61
N CYS A 7 -21.93 5.28 9.62
CA CYS A 7 -22.66 5.70 10.82
C CYS A 7 -22.46 4.72 11.98
N VAL A 8 -22.52 3.41 11.72
CA VAL A 8 -22.29 2.39 12.76
C VAL A 8 -20.86 2.44 13.28
N LEU A 9 -19.87 2.63 12.40
CA LEU A 9 -18.46 2.73 12.78
C LEU A 9 -18.18 3.99 13.62
N LEU A 10 -18.78 5.13 13.24
CA LEU A 10 -18.69 6.38 14.00
C LEU A 10 -19.32 6.24 15.38
N VAL A 11 -20.53 5.71 15.49
CA VAL A 11 -21.21 5.49 16.77
C VAL A 11 -20.40 4.53 17.65
N GLY A 12 -19.89 3.43 17.09
CA GLY A 12 -19.03 2.49 17.80
C GLY A 12 -17.74 3.14 18.32
N LEU A 13 -17.09 3.96 17.50
CA LEU A 13 -15.90 4.72 17.90
C LEU A 13 -16.21 5.74 19.01
N PHE A 14 -17.32 6.45 18.93
CA PHE A 14 -17.72 7.45 19.94
C PHE A 14 -18.01 6.80 21.30
N ILE A 15 -18.67 5.63 21.30
CA ILE A 15 -18.92 4.87 22.53
C ILE A 15 -17.60 4.40 23.15
N LEU A 16 -16.66 3.95 22.32
CA LEU A 16 -15.35 3.51 22.78
C LEU A 16 -14.54 4.68 23.34
N GLN A 17 -14.53 5.82 22.64
CA GLN A 17 -13.90 7.08 23.09
C GLN A 17 -14.46 7.58 24.42
N HIS A 18 -15.77 7.45 24.65
CA HIS A 18 -16.41 7.86 25.90
C HIS A 18 -15.92 7.06 27.13
N ARG A 19 -15.49 5.81 26.95
CA ARG A 19 -15.00 4.92 28.04
C ARG A 19 -13.55 5.19 28.47
N GLY A 20 -12.86 6.13 27.82
CA GLY A 20 -11.51 6.54 28.18
C GLY A 20 -10.58 6.48 26.97
N SER A 21 -10.29 7.63 26.38
CA SER A 21 -9.38 7.79 25.23
C SER A 21 -7.98 7.19 25.48
N HIS A 22 -7.56 7.12 26.74
CA HIS A 22 -6.25 6.62 27.14
C HIS A 22 -6.07 5.11 26.89
N ALA A 23 -7.13 4.30 27.00
CA ALA A 23 -7.07 2.87 26.71
C ALA A 23 -6.96 2.61 25.19
N ILE A 24 -7.71 3.38 24.40
CA ILE A 24 -7.76 3.28 22.94
C ILE A 24 -6.43 3.70 22.32
N ALA A 25 -5.82 4.76 22.86
CA ALA A 25 -4.52 5.25 22.44
C ALA A 25 -3.40 4.22 22.61
N PHE A 26 -3.52 3.27 23.56
CA PHE A 26 -2.57 2.17 23.74
C PHE A 26 -2.89 0.93 22.87
N MET A 27 -4.17 0.64 22.63
CA MET A 27 -4.57 -0.50 21.81
C MET A 27 -4.33 -0.29 20.31
N PHE A 28 -4.45 0.96 19.85
CA PHE A 28 -4.33 1.30 18.43
C PHE A 28 -2.91 1.05 17.84
N PRO A 29 -1.81 1.40 18.52
CA PRO A 29 -0.48 1.00 18.07
C PRO A 29 -0.31 -0.53 18.03
N LEU A 30 -0.87 -1.24 19.00
CA LEU A 30 -0.74 -2.70 19.11
C LEU A 30 -1.45 -3.42 17.95
N ILE A 31 -2.67 -2.97 17.60
CA ILE A 31 -3.41 -3.52 16.45
C ILE A 31 -2.68 -3.23 15.14
N ILE A 32 -2.08 -2.04 14.99
CA ILE A 32 -1.31 -1.68 13.79
C ILE A 32 -0.07 -2.56 13.66
N ILE A 33 0.67 -2.81 14.75
CA ILE A 33 1.86 -3.66 14.73
C ILE A 33 1.49 -5.09 14.33
N LEU A 34 0.41 -5.64 14.87
CA LEU A 34 -0.06 -6.99 14.54
C LEU A 34 -0.47 -7.11 13.07
N TRP A 35 -1.17 -6.09 12.57
CA TRP A 35 -1.56 -6.00 11.17
C TRP A 35 -0.34 -5.87 10.25
N LEU A 36 0.63 -5.02 10.61
CA LEU A 36 1.87 -4.82 9.87
C LEU A 36 2.71 -6.10 9.83
N LEU A 37 2.81 -6.83 10.94
CA LEU A 37 3.46 -8.15 10.98
C LEU A 37 2.78 -9.17 10.06
N SER A 38 1.45 -9.18 10.05
CA SER A 38 0.69 -10.07 9.16
C SER A 38 1.02 -9.78 7.70
N ILE A 39 1.00 -8.52 7.31
CA ILE A 39 1.35 -8.06 5.96
C ILE A 39 2.81 -8.35 5.60
N PHE A 40 3.72 -8.14 6.55
CA PHE A 40 5.15 -8.41 6.36
C PHE A 40 5.39 -9.91 6.09
N THR A 41 4.80 -10.79 6.89
CA THR A 41 4.95 -12.24 6.71
C THR A 41 4.33 -12.73 5.39
N ILE A 42 3.16 -12.19 5.02
CA ILE A 42 2.51 -12.52 3.74
C ILE A 42 3.36 -12.02 2.56
N GLY A 43 3.86 -10.79 2.65
CA GLY A 43 4.75 -10.20 1.65
C GLY A 43 6.02 -11.00 1.47
N ILE A 44 6.69 -11.39 2.56
CA ILE A 44 7.96 -12.14 2.50
C ILE A 44 7.74 -13.53 1.91
N TYR A 45 6.65 -14.19 2.30
CA TYR A 45 6.26 -15.48 1.75
C TYR A 45 6.05 -15.40 0.23
N ASN A 46 5.38 -14.34 -0.24
CA ASN A 46 5.11 -14.18 -1.67
C ASN A 46 6.38 -13.81 -2.47
N VAL A 47 7.25 -12.96 -1.92
CA VAL A 47 8.50 -12.58 -2.60
C VAL A 47 9.44 -13.78 -2.73
N ILE A 48 9.61 -14.57 -1.66
CA ILE A 48 10.48 -15.74 -1.65
C ILE A 48 9.94 -16.85 -2.57
N LYS A 49 8.62 -17.10 -2.56
CA LYS A 49 8.01 -18.22 -3.30
C LYS A 49 7.94 -17.99 -4.82
N TRP A 50 7.82 -16.74 -5.28
CA TRP A 50 7.46 -16.47 -6.68
C TRP A 50 8.57 -15.89 -7.56
N ASN A 51 9.47 -15.04 -7.03
CA ASN A 51 10.74 -14.66 -7.68
C ASN A 51 11.54 -13.62 -6.87
N PRO A 52 12.82 -13.87 -6.54
CA PRO A 52 13.70 -12.86 -5.91
C PRO A 52 14.12 -11.73 -6.87
N SER A 53 13.76 -11.81 -8.16
CA SER A 53 14.13 -10.78 -9.15
C SER A 53 13.22 -9.54 -9.13
N ILE A 54 12.15 -9.55 -8.34
CA ILE A 54 11.18 -8.44 -8.19
C ILE A 54 11.80 -7.18 -7.57
N TYR A 55 12.94 -7.29 -6.88
CA TYR A 55 13.69 -6.12 -6.42
C TYR A 55 14.14 -5.20 -7.57
N ARG A 56 14.28 -5.71 -8.81
CA ARG A 56 14.56 -4.87 -9.99
C ARG A 56 13.38 -3.96 -10.36
N ALA A 57 12.14 -4.37 -10.09
CA ALA A 57 10.95 -3.56 -10.38
C ALA A 57 10.81 -2.33 -9.46
N LEU A 58 11.55 -2.30 -8.34
CA LEU A 58 11.62 -1.14 -7.45
C LEU A 58 12.42 0.04 -8.03
N SER A 59 13.12 -0.18 -9.15
CA SER A 59 13.95 0.85 -9.76
C SER A 59 13.11 2.05 -10.23
N PRO A 60 13.53 3.31 -9.92
CA PRO A 60 12.80 4.53 -10.29
C PRO A 60 12.60 4.70 -11.80
N TYR A 61 13.38 3.99 -12.61
CA TYR A 61 13.23 3.91 -14.07
C TYR A 61 11.81 3.48 -14.50
N TYR A 62 11.16 2.60 -13.74
CA TYR A 62 9.84 2.08 -14.08
C TYR A 62 8.72 3.08 -13.79
N ILE A 63 8.89 3.95 -12.79
CA ILE A 63 7.94 5.02 -12.48
C ILE A 63 7.88 6.03 -13.61
N TYR A 64 9.03 6.38 -14.19
CA TYR A 64 9.10 7.33 -15.32
C TYR A 64 8.43 6.74 -16.57
N LYS A 65 8.68 5.46 -16.84
CA LYS A 65 8.07 4.73 -17.96
C LYS A 65 6.56 4.61 -17.80
N PHE A 66 6.07 4.39 -16.59
CA PHE A 66 4.64 4.33 -16.28
C PHE A 66 3.93 5.67 -16.51
N PHE A 67 4.54 6.77 -16.06
CA PHE A 67 3.99 8.12 -16.28
C PHE A 67 3.91 8.47 -17.77
N TRP A 68 4.90 8.07 -18.56
CA TRP A 68 4.92 8.33 -20.00
C TRP A 68 3.84 7.55 -20.76
N VAL A 69 3.55 6.32 -20.35
CA VAL A 69 2.55 5.46 -21.01
C VAL A 69 1.11 5.79 -20.56
N THR A 70 0.92 6.14 -19.28
CA THR A 70 -0.42 6.31 -18.69
C THR A 70 -0.92 7.75 -18.75
N GLY A 71 -0.03 8.75 -18.86
CA GLY A 71 -0.37 10.16 -19.08
C GLY A 71 -1.44 10.71 -18.12
N LYS A 72 -2.65 10.97 -18.64
CA LYS A 72 -3.79 11.54 -17.87
C LYS A 72 -4.21 10.68 -16.68
N GLY A 73 -4.18 9.35 -16.79
CA GLY A 73 -4.56 8.46 -15.68
C GLY A 73 -3.54 8.47 -14.53
N GLY A 74 -2.26 8.65 -14.86
CA GLY A 74 -1.19 8.81 -13.86
C GLY A 74 -1.34 10.09 -13.05
N TRP A 75 -1.78 11.18 -13.70
CA TRP A 75 -2.00 12.47 -13.04
C TRP A 75 -3.10 12.43 -11.98
N THR A 76 -4.22 11.76 -12.28
CA THR A 76 -5.33 11.61 -11.32
C THR A 76 -4.91 10.79 -10.10
N ASN A 77 -4.15 9.70 -10.30
CA ASN A 77 -3.64 8.89 -9.19
C ASN A 77 -2.65 9.67 -8.32
N LEU A 78 -1.80 10.49 -8.93
CA LEU A 78 -0.84 11.34 -8.22
C LEU A 78 -1.56 12.35 -7.30
N GLY A 79 -2.69 12.91 -7.76
CA GLY A 79 -3.52 13.80 -6.94
C GLY A 79 -4.02 13.15 -5.65
N GLY A 80 -4.41 11.88 -5.70
CA GLY A 80 -4.80 11.12 -4.50
C GLY A 80 -3.64 10.89 -3.53
N VAL A 81 -2.44 10.64 -4.06
CA VAL A 81 -1.22 10.51 -3.23
C VAL A 81 -0.91 11.84 -2.54
N PHE A 82 -0.91 12.96 -3.28
CA PHE A 82 -0.69 14.28 -2.69
C PHE A 82 -1.73 14.63 -1.62
N LEU A 83 -3.00 14.31 -1.83
CA LEU A 83 -4.07 14.52 -0.85
C LEU A 83 -3.85 13.69 0.44
N CYS A 84 -3.34 12.47 0.30
CA CYS A 84 -3.01 11.63 1.45
C CYS A 84 -1.79 12.17 2.23
N VAL A 85 -0.79 12.71 1.52
CA VAL A 85 0.40 13.33 2.15
C VAL A 85 0.00 14.56 2.95
N THR A 86 -0.79 15.47 2.37
CA THR A 86 -1.23 16.68 3.09
C THR A 86 -2.12 16.34 4.30
N GLY A 87 -2.97 15.31 4.21
CA GLY A 87 -3.72 14.79 5.35
C GLY A 87 -2.83 14.21 6.47
N SER A 88 -1.74 13.54 6.09
CA SER A 88 -0.77 12.98 7.05
C SER A 88 -0.01 14.09 7.79
N GLU A 89 0.41 15.15 7.10
CA GLU A 89 1.07 16.31 7.74
C GLU A 89 0.17 17.01 8.76
N ALA A 90 -1.13 17.15 8.46
CA ALA A 90 -2.09 17.70 9.41
C ALA A 90 -2.20 16.84 10.68
N MET A 91 -2.22 15.51 10.53
CA MET A 91 -2.24 14.59 11.67
C MET A 91 -0.98 14.72 12.55
N PHE A 92 0.20 14.86 11.94
CA PHE A 92 1.46 15.01 12.70
C PHE A 92 1.63 16.39 13.34
N THR A 93 0.99 17.42 12.81
CA THR A 93 1.02 18.77 13.40
C THR A 93 0.37 18.79 14.78
N ASP A 94 -0.63 17.94 15.02
CA ASP A 94 -1.30 17.79 16.32
C ASP A 94 -0.44 17.00 17.35
N LEU A 95 0.58 16.26 16.91
CA LEU A 95 1.49 15.49 17.78
C LEU A 95 2.69 16.29 18.34
N GLY A 96 2.69 17.63 18.20
CA GLY A 96 3.84 18.53 18.40
C GLY A 96 4.61 18.47 19.74
N TYR A 97 4.14 17.72 20.73
CA TYR A 97 4.87 17.45 21.99
C TYR A 97 5.85 16.27 21.92
N TYR A 98 5.76 15.40 20.90
CA TYR A 98 6.60 14.21 20.75
C TYR A 98 7.79 14.45 19.82
N LYS A 99 8.96 13.86 20.14
CA LYS A 99 10.17 13.97 19.32
C LYS A 99 9.92 13.38 17.91
N GLN A 100 9.88 14.26 16.92
CA GLN A 100 9.72 13.94 15.49
C GLN A 100 10.67 12.83 15.00
N ALA A 101 11.88 12.75 15.57
CA ALA A 101 12.87 11.73 15.25
C ALA A 101 12.37 10.30 15.52
N SER A 102 11.70 10.05 16.65
CA SER A 102 11.26 8.70 17.02
C SER A 102 10.19 8.16 16.08
N VAL A 103 9.28 9.03 15.62
CA VAL A 103 8.25 8.67 14.64
C VAL A 103 8.91 8.39 13.28
N ARG A 104 9.85 9.24 12.84
CA ARG A 104 10.53 9.05 11.56
C ARG A 104 11.29 7.72 11.50
N ASP A 105 11.98 7.35 12.57
CA ASP A 105 12.76 6.12 12.62
C ASP A 105 11.86 4.89 12.61
N ALA A 106 10.75 4.89 13.36
CA ALA A 106 9.77 3.80 13.32
C ALA A 106 9.15 3.61 11.93
N PHE A 107 8.82 4.73 11.26
CA PHE A 107 8.28 4.70 9.90
C PHE A 107 9.28 4.19 8.87
N SER A 108 10.52 4.66 8.95
CA SER A 108 11.56 4.32 7.98
C SER A 108 12.08 2.88 8.16
N CYS A 109 12.21 2.42 9.41
CA CYS A 109 12.76 1.09 9.70
C CYS A 109 11.75 -0.04 9.58
N ILE A 110 10.46 0.19 9.88
CA ILE A 110 9.47 -0.89 9.99
C ILE A 110 8.39 -0.76 8.91
N ILE A 111 7.77 0.42 8.82
CA ILE A 111 6.61 0.64 7.94
C ILE A 111 7.04 0.62 6.47
N TYR A 112 8.10 1.36 6.12
CA TYR A 112 8.61 1.44 4.75
C TYR A 112 8.95 0.07 4.13
N PRO A 113 9.78 -0.80 4.76
CA PRO A 113 10.07 -2.11 4.18
C PRO A 113 8.84 -3.01 4.12
N CYS A 114 7.94 -2.93 5.10
CA CYS A 114 6.72 -3.70 5.10
C CYS A 114 5.78 -3.34 3.94
N LEU A 115 5.60 -2.04 3.66
CA LEU A 115 4.78 -1.61 2.54
C LEU A 115 5.38 -2.06 1.21
N ILE A 116 6.69 -1.86 1.02
CA ILE A 116 7.39 -2.28 -0.20
C ILE A 116 7.19 -3.77 -0.45
N LEU A 117 7.38 -4.58 0.59
CA LEU A 117 7.24 -6.03 0.52
C LEU A 117 5.80 -6.45 0.19
N GLN A 118 4.80 -5.75 0.73
CA GLN A 118 3.40 -6.03 0.43
C GLN A 118 3.05 -5.68 -1.02
N TYR A 119 3.46 -4.52 -1.50
CA TYR A 119 3.19 -4.10 -2.88
C TYR A 119 3.88 -5.01 -3.89
N THR A 120 5.15 -5.34 -3.65
CA THR A 120 5.88 -6.31 -4.48
C THR A 120 5.26 -7.71 -4.42
N GLY A 121 4.80 -8.15 -3.25
CA GLY A 121 4.04 -9.40 -3.11
C GLY A 121 2.75 -9.41 -3.92
N HIS A 122 1.96 -8.32 -3.90
CA HIS A 122 0.75 -8.22 -4.74
C HIS A 122 1.08 -8.20 -6.23
N ALA A 123 2.11 -7.45 -6.64
CA ALA A 123 2.55 -7.39 -8.03
C ALA A 123 3.03 -8.76 -8.55
N ALA A 124 3.75 -9.52 -7.73
CA ALA A 124 4.22 -10.87 -8.05
C ALA A 124 3.05 -11.84 -8.31
N PHE A 125 2.05 -11.81 -7.41
CA PHE A 125 0.84 -12.62 -7.55
C PHE A 125 0.05 -12.23 -8.81
N LEU A 126 -0.11 -10.93 -9.05
CA LEU A 126 -0.84 -10.44 -10.22
C LEU A 126 -0.13 -10.83 -11.53
N SER A 127 1.19 -10.67 -11.61
CA SER A 127 1.98 -11.04 -12.80
C SER A 127 1.78 -12.51 -13.21
N LYS A 128 1.78 -13.44 -12.23
CA LYS A 128 1.58 -14.88 -12.49
C LYS A 128 0.17 -15.20 -12.96
N ASN A 129 -0.86 -14.62 -12.34
CA ASN A 129 -2.25 -14.84 -12.73
C ASN A 129 -2.58 -14.19 -14.08
N LEU A 130 -2.04 -13.00 -14.35
CA LEU A 130 -2.22 -12.29 -15.61
C LEU A 130 -1.54 -13.03 -16.77
N CYS A 131 -0.37 -13.64 -16.53
CA CYS A 131 0.31 -14.50 -17.50
C CYS A 131 -0.56 -15.72 -17.86
N PHE A 132 -1.18 -16.37 -16.86
CA PHE A 132 -2.08 -17.50 -17.10
C PHE A 132 -3.31 -17.08 -17.93
N TYR A 133 -3.94 -15.95 -17.59
CA TYR A 133 -5.09 -15.43 -18.34
C TYR A 133 -4.71 -15.02 -19.77
N SER A 134 -3.56 -14.37 -19.96
CA SER A 134 -3.04 -13.98 -21.28
C SER A 134 -2.61 -15.18 -22.14
N ARG A 135 -2.25 -16.31 -21.52
CA ARG A 135 -1.95 -17.57 -22.21
C ARG A 135 -3.24 -18.28 -22.65
N SER A 136 -4.31 -18.19 -21.85
CA SER A 136 -5.61 -18.83 -22.13
C SER A 136 -6.49 -18.01 -23.07
N ALA A 137 -6.45 -16.68 -22.97
CA ALA A 137 -7.09 -15.80 -23.92
C ALA A 137 -6.10 -15.59 -25.08
N ASN A 138 -6.47 -15.94 -26.32
CA ASN A 138 -5.65 -15.68 -27.50
C ASN A 138 -5.62 -14.18 -27.80
N ILE A 139 -4.97 -13.38 -26.95
CA ILE A 139 -5.06 -11.92 -27.00
C ILE A 139 -4.09 -11.39 -28.06
N ASN A 140 -4.66 -10.63 -28.98
CA ASN A 140 -4.02 -10.03 -30.14
C ASN A 140 -2.77 -9.20 -29.78
N SER A 141 -1.82 -9.10 -30.72
CA SER A 141 -0.43 -8.62 -30.54
C SER A 141 -0.27 -7.30 -29.76
N LYS A 142 -1.22 -6.36 -29.87
CA LYS A 142 -1.20 -5.07 -29.13
C LYS A 142 -1.39 -5.22 -27.62
N ASN A 143 -2.28 -6.12 -27.18
CA ASN A 143 -2.50 -6.36 -25.74
C ASN A 143 -1.39 -7.24 -25.17
N LYS A 144 -0.79 -8.10 -25.99
CA LYS A 144 0.42 -8.85 -25.61
C LYS A 144 1.61 -7.91 -25.33
N PHE A 145 1.70 -6.76 -25.99
CA PHE A 145 2.72 -5.75 -25.72
C PHE A 145 2.46 -4.99 -24.39
N LEU A 146 1.22 -4.57 -24.12
CA LEU A 146 0.87 -3.91 -22.85
C LEU A 146 0.98 -4.87 -21.65
N ILE A 147 0.47 -6.10 -21.79
CA ILE A 147 0.57 -7.14 -20.75
C ILE A 147 2.02 -7.61 -20.63
N GLY A 148 2.75 -7.79 -21.73
CA GLY A 148 4.15 -8.17 -21.70
C GLY A 148 5.04 -7.14 -20.99
N HIS A 149 4.72 -5.86 -21.10
CA HIS A 149 5.43 -4.79 -20.38
C HIS A 149 5.05 -4.67 -18.91
N VAL A 150 3.81 -5.06 -18.57
CA VAL A 150 3.28 -5.13 -17.20
C VAL A 150 3.60 -6.46 -16.49
N VAL A 151 3.95 -7.51 -17.23
CA VAL A 151 4.23 -8.86 -16.71
C VAL A 151 5.72 -9.20 -16.74
N ASN A 152 6.51 -8.63 -17.68
CA ASN A 152 7.97 -8.67 -17.63
C ASN A 152 8.52 -7.57 -16.67
N PHE A 153 7.94 -7.51 -15.48
CA PHE A 153 8.62 -7.05 -14.28
C PHE A 153 9.25 -8.25 -13.57
#